data_AF-A0A7Z7BHH5-F1
#
_entry.id   AF-A0A7Z7BHH5-F1
#
_cell.length_a   1.000
_cell.length_b   1.000
_cell.length_c   1.000
_cell.angle_alpha   90.00
_cell.angle_beta   90.00
_cell.angle_gamma   90.00
#
_symmetry.space_group_name_H-M   'P 1'
#
loop_
_entity.id
_entity.type
_entity.pdbx_description
1 polymer ?
#
loop_
_entity_poly.entity_id
_entity_poly.type
_entity_poly.pdbx_seq_one_letter_code
_entity_poly.pdbx_strand_id
1 'polypeptide(L)'
;MKLGELRGAIRKTKGSPFTIVTIGGEAVTLVLQKTPLLEELDRVFPGGKAAETGLTFDAATGKLEGFDAAGASAVTAVVIDDDIDLDLGEVAHGTLVVADAIMRNIDPDDLLV
;
A
#
# COMPACT_ATOMS: atom_id res chain seq x y z
N MET A 1 -1.03 13.99 -12.65
CA MET A 1 -0.79 13.46 -14.00
C MET A 1 -1.75 12.32 -14.26
N LYS A 2 -2.14 12.07 -15.52
CA LYS A 2 -2.99 10.91 -15.85
C LYS A 2 -2.21 9.60 -15.78
N LEU A 3 -2.87 8.51 -15.40
CA LEU A 3 -2.26 7.18 -15.26
C LEU A 3 -1.56 6.72 -16.54
N GLY A 4 -2.18 6.93 -17.71
CA GLY A 4 -1.59 6.54 -19.00
C GLY A 4 -0.28 7.27 -19.30
N GLU A 5 -0.20 8.55 -18.96
CA GLU A 5 0.99 9.39 -19.14
C GLU A 5 2.10 8.98 -18.16
N LEU A 6 1.73 8.76 -16.89
CA LEU A 6 2.64 8.30 -15.84
C LEU A 6 3.29 6.95 -16.20
N ARG A 7 2.47 5.97 -16.60
CA ARG A 7 2.96 4.64 -17.03
C ARG A 7 3.88 4.75 -18.24
N GLY A 8 3.51 5.59 -19.20
CA GLY A 8 4.32 5.86 -20.39
C GLY A 8 5.68 6.44 -20.03
N ALA A 9 5.73 7.38 -19.08
CA ALA A 9 6.97 7.99 -18.63
C ALA A 9 7.86 6.99 -17.89
N ILE A 10 7.33 6.23 -16.92
CA ILE A 10 8.09 5.22 -16.15
C ILE A 10 8.71 4.14 -17.06
N ARG A 11 7.97 3.70 -18.09
CA ARG A 11 8.48 2.72 -19.07
C ARG A 11 9.68 3.27 -19.86
N LYS A 12 9.64 4.55 -20.23
CA LYS A 12 10.66 5.21 -21.06
C LYS A 12 11.92 5.64 -20.29
N THR A 13 11.84 5.82 -18.96
CA THR A 13 12.98 6.24 -18.15
C THR A 13 14.13 5.24 -18.17
N LYS A 14 15.36 5.73 -18.17
CA LYS A 14 16.56 4.88 -18.04
C LYS A 14 16.81 4.57 -16.57
N GLY A 15 16.98 3.29 -16.22
CA GLY A 15 17.18 2.86 -14.84
C GLY A 15 15.88 2.67 -14.06
N SER A 16 15.99 2.47 -12.75
CA SER A 16 14.86 2.21 -11.85
C SER A 16 14.27 3.52 -11.31
N PRO A 17 12.93 3.68 -11.34
CA PRO A 17 12.30 4.81 -10.67
C PRO A 17 12.59 4.76 -9.17
N PHE A 18 12.63 5.92 -8.51
CA PHE A 18 12.84 5.99 -7.06
C PHE A 18 11.93 7.04 -6.43
N THR A 19 11.72 6.93 -5.13
CA THR A 19 11.06 7.97 -4.34
C THR A 19 11.85 8.21 -3.05
N ILE A 20 11.62 9.34 -2.40
CA ILE A 20 12.24 9.69 -1.13
C ILE A 20 11.11 9.73 -0.11
N VAL A 21 11.23 8.94 0.95
CA VAL A 21 10.27 8.88 2.06
C VAL A 21 10.98 9.19 3.36
N THR A 22 10.25 9.68 4.35
CA THR A 22 10.80 9.88 5.70
C THR A 22 10.48 8.68 6.57
N ILE A 23 11.52 8.02 7.10
CA ILE A 23 11.42 6.90 8.05
C ILE A 23 12.14 7.31 9.32
N GLY A 24 11.41 7.39 10.45
CA GLY A 24 12.02 7.75 11.73
C GLY A 24 12.64 9.17 11.79
N GLY A 25 12.17 10.10 10.94
CA GLY A 25 12.72 11.45 10.83
C GLY A 25 13.87 11.59 9.83
N GLU A 26 14.34 10.50 9.24
CA GLU A 26 15.39 10.50 8.22
C GLU A 26 14.82 10.32 6.82
N ALA A 27 15.38 11.05 5.85
CA ALA A 27 15.02 10.90 4.44
C ALA A 27 15.74 9.68 3.84
N VAL A 28 14.95 8.70 3.41
CA VAL A 28 15.42 7.45 2.82
C VAL A 28 14.98 7.37 1.37
N THR A 29 15.93 7.05 0.48
CA THR A 29 15.66 6.81 -0.93
C THR A 29 15.25 5.35 -1.14
N LEU A 30 14.04 5.14 -1.67
CA LEU A 30 13.53 3.83 -2.06
C LEU A 30 13.63 3.68 -3.57
N VAL A 31 14.45 2.72 -4.02
CA VAL A 31 14.55 2.35 -5.42
C VAL A 31 13.46 1.33 -5.75
N LEU A 32 12.61 1.64 -6.71
CA LEU A 32 11.43 0.87 -7.06
C LEU A 32 11.67 0.02 -8.31
N GLN A 33 11.18 -1.21 -8.29
CA GLN A 33 11.17 -2.05 -9.49
C GLN A 33 10.04 -1.64 -10.43
N LYS A 34 10.32 -1.53 -11.73
CA LYS A 34 9.35 -1.02 -12.70
C LYS A 34 8.09 -1.87 -12.84
N THR A 35 8.26 -3.19 -12.97
CA THR A 35 7.12 -4.09 -13.23
C THR A 35 6.13 -4.09 -12.07
N PRO A 36 6.54 -4.33 -10.81
CA PRO A 36 5.63 -4.28 -9.67
C PRO A 36 4.99 -2.90 -9.48
N LEU A 37 5.74 -1.82 -9.70
CA LEU A 37 5.20 -0.47 -9.60
C LEU A 37 4.06 -0.23 -10.61
N LEU A 38 4.19 -0.71 -11.85
CA LEU A 38 3.15 -0.53 -12.86
C LEU A 38 1.90 -1.36 -12.56
N GLU A 39 2.07 -2.56 -12.02
CA GLU A 39 0.97 -3.43 -11.60
C GLU A 39 0.20 -2.81 -10.43
N GLU A 40 0.91 -2.30 -9.43
CA GLU A 40 0.31 -1.60 -8.29
C GLU A 40 -0.43 -0.33 -8.71
N LEU A 41 0.13 0.46 -9.64
CA LEU A 41 -0.57 1.62 -10.17
C LEU A 41 -1.85 1.24 -10.92
N ASP A 42 -1.86 0.13 -11.67
CA ASP A 42 -3.08 -0.35 -12.34
C ASP A 42 -4.12 -0.86 -11.32
N ARG A 43 -3.68 -1.45 -10.19
CA ARG A 43 -4.54 -1.90 -9.09
C ARG A 43 -5.17 -0.75 -8.32
N VAL A 44 -4.38 0.29 -7.99
CA VAL A 44 -4.81 1.42 -7.17
C VAL A 44 -5.69 2.40 -7.94
N PHE A 45 -5.52 2.51 -9.26
CA PHE A 45 -6.27 3.44 -10.11
C PHE A 45 -7.21 2.70 -11.09
N PRO A 46 -8.39 2.23 -10.63
CA PRO A 46 -9.31 1.43 -11.45
C PRO A 46 -9.94 2.20 -12.63
N GLY A 47 -9.84 3.53 -12.64
CA GLY A 47 -10.31 4.40 -13.74
C GLY A 47 -9.49 4.29 -15.03
N GLY A 48 -8.45 3.45 -15.06
CA GLY A 48 -7.64 3.20 -16.25
C GLY A 48 -6.84 4.44 -16.69
N LYS A 49 -6.49 4.51 -17.98
CA LYS A 49 -5.51 5.48 -18.51
C LYS A 49 -5.85 6.96 -18.25
N ALA A 50 -7.13 7.29 -18.10
CA ALA A 50 -7.60 8.66 -17.90
C ALA A 50 -7.69 9.06 -16.42
N ALA A 51 -7.48 8.13 -15.48
CA ALA A 51 -7.53 8.40 -14.06
C ALA A 51 -6.45 9.42 -13.66
N GLU A 52 -6.85 10.45 -12.93
CA GLU A 52 -5.92 11.37 -12.29
C GLU A 52 -5.25 10.68 -11.10
N THR A 53 -3.91 10.65 -11.11
CA THR A 53 -3.15 9.91 -10.10
C THR A 53 -2.68 10.78 -8.93
N GLY A 54 -2.67 12.11 -9.10
CA GLY A 54 -2.02 13.01 -8.14
C GLY A 54 -0.49 12.88 -8.07
N LEU A 55 0.10 11.91 -8.78
CA LEU A 55 1.54 11.67 -8.80
C LEU A 55 2.22 12.51 -9.86
N THR A 56 3.48 12.87 -9.58
CA THR A 56 4.40 13.51 -10.51
C THR A 56 5.64 12.65 -10.69
N PHE A 57 6.11 12.55 -11.93
CA PHE A 57 7.27 11.74 -12.26
C PHE A 57 8.23 12.52 -13.14
N ASP A 58 9.45 12.71 -12.65
CA ASP A 58 10.54 13.33 -13.40
C ASP A 58 11.23 12.27 -14.26
N ALA A 59 11.00 12.32 -15.57
CA ALA A 59 11.58 11.37 -16.51
C ALA A 59 13.11 11.51 -16.68
N ALA A 60 13.68 12.68 -16.36
CA ALA A 60 15.11 12.94 -16.49
C ALA A 60 15.89 12.28 -15.35
N THR A 61 15.38 12.37 -14.12
CA THR A 61 16.03 11.80 -12.93
C THR A 61 15.50 10.41 -12.55
N GLY A 62 14.25 10.11 -12.91
CA GLY A 62 13.53 8.92 -12.46
C GLY A 62 12.85 9.06 -11.10
N LYS A 63 12.76 10.29 -10.56
CA LYS A 63 12.12 10.56 -9.27
C LYS A 63 10.60 10.53 -9.41
N LEU A 64 9.94 9.78 -8.52
CA LEU A 64 8.50 9.72 -8.34
C LEU A 64 8.11 10.44 -7.05
N GLU A 65 7.20 11.41 -7.17
CA GLU A 65 6.74 12.28 -6.08
C GLU A 65 5.21 12.20 -5.94
N GLY A 66 4.69 12.62 -4.79
CA GLY A 66 3.25 12.62 -4.50
C GLY A 66 2.76 11.41 -3.68
N PHE A 67 3.67 10.57 -3.17
CA PHE A 67 3.31 9.50 -2.22
C PHE A 67 2.80 10.03 -0.87
N ASP A 68 3.18 11.26 -0.50
CA ASP A 68 2.87 11.84 0.81
C ASP A 68 1.42 12.34 0.97
N ALA A 69 0.61 12.38 -0.09
CA ALA A 69 -0.64 13.16 -0.07
C ALA A 69 -1.94 12.40 -0.40
N ALA A 70 -1.91 11.10 -0.71
CA ALA A 70 -3.11 10.38 -1.17
C ALA A 70 -3.62 9.26 -0.22
N GLY A 71 -2.94 8.99 0.90
CA GLY A 71 -3.25 7.82 1.75
C GLY A 71 -3.36 8.06 3.27
N ALA A 72 -3.01 9.26 3.77
CA ALA A 72 -3.07 9.54 5.21
C ALA A 72 -4.46 10.05 5.70
N SER A 73 -5.45 10.18 4.80
CA SER A 73 -6.80 10.65 5.16
C SER A 73 -7.84 9.52 5.30
N ALA A 74 -7.42 8.39 5.87
CA ALA A 74 -8.34 7.37 6.38
C ALA A 74 -7.83 6.78 7.70
N VAL A 75 -7.27 7.61 8.58
CA VAL A 75 -7.36 7.31 10.01
C VAL A 75 -8.75 7.76 10.42
N THR A 76 -9.73 6.87 10.35
CA THR A 76 -10.95 7.03 11.14
C THR A 76 -10.46 7.09 12.57
N ALA A 77 -10.37 8.29 13.14
CA ALA A 77 -10.21 8.43 14.57
C ALA A 77 -11.42 7.69 15.17
N VAL A 78 -11.16 6.51 15.73
CA VAL A 78 -12.12 5.91 16.66
C VAL A 78 -12.19 6.92 17.79
N VAL A 79 -13.24 7.72 17.80
CA VAL A 79 -13.63 8.51 18.96
C VAL A 79 -13.88 7.46 20.03
N ILE A 80 -12.90 7.27 20.90
CA ILE A 80 -13.16 6.63 22.18
C ILE A 80 -14.00 7.67 22.91
N ASP A 81 -15.30 7.46 22.89
CA ASP A 81 -16.21 8.18 23.77
C ASP A 81 -15.67 7.99 25.20
N ASP A 82 -15.50 9.08 25.95
CA ASP A 82 -14.95 9.09 27.32
C ASP A 82 -15.85 8.34 28.32
N ASP A 83 -16.90 7.67 27.83
CA ASP A 83 -17.84 6.81 28.55
C ASP A 83 -17.49 5.31 28.47
N ILE A 84 -16.25 4.93 28.11
CA ILE A 84 -15.80 3.54 28.35
C ILE A 84 -15.58 3.36 29.85
N ASP A 85 -16.62 2.87 30.53
CA ASP A 85 -16.57 2.35 31.90
C ASP A 85 -15.44 1.31 31.98
N LEU A 86 -14.32 1.71 32.59
CA LEU A 86 -13.19 0.86 32.94
C LEU A 86 -13.51 0.07 34.20
N ASP A 87 -14.61 -0.69 34.17
CA ASP A 87 -14.94 -1.66 35.20
C ASP A 87 -14.07 -2.90 34.99
N LEU A 88 -12.84 -2.78 35.50
CA LEU A 88 -11.90 -3.86 35.74
C LEU A 88 -12.48 -4.83 36.79
N GLY A 89 -13.44 -5.65 36.34
CA GLY A 89 -14.12 -6.67 37.14
C GLY A 89 -14.35 -7.93 36.32
N GLU A 90 -13.31 -8.77 36.24
CA GLU A 90 -13.40 -10.23 36.25
C GLU A 90 -14.62 -10.89 35.57
N VAL A 91 -14.49 -11.36 34.32
CA VAL A 91 -14.96 -12.70 33.93
C VAL A 91 -14.16 -13.24 32.74
N ALA A 92 -13.47 -14.36 32.95
CA ALA A 92 -12.99 -15.21 31.88
C ALA A 92 -14.18 -15.86 31.14
N HIS A 93 -14.16 -15.93 29.81
CA HIS A 93 -14.51 -17.10 28.97
C HIS A 93 -14.72 -16.71 27.49
N GLY A 94 -13.85 -17.25 26.61
CA GLY A 94 -14.04 -17.37 25.15
C GLY A 94 -13.85 -16.05 24.37
N THR A 95 -12.88 -15.91 23.47
CA THR A 95 -12.80 -16.69 22.22
C THR A 95 -11.44 -16.43 21.58
N LEU A 96 -10.68 -17.49 21.32
CA LEU A 96 -9.56 -17.49 20.41
C LEU A 96 -10.13 -17.32 18.99
N VAL A 97 -9.90 -16.18 18.34
CA VAL A 97 -10.04 -16.08 16.88
C VAL A 97 -8.64 -16.01 16.28
N VAL A 98 -8.05 -17.19 16.12
CA VAL A 98 -7.02 -17.42 15.12
C VAL A 98 -7.73 -17.88 13.85
N ALA A 99 -7.24 -17.37 12.72
CA ALA A 99 -7.46 -17.81 11.34
C ALA A 99 -8.57 -17.11 10.55
N ASP A 100 -8.17 -16.20 9.67
CA ASP A 100 -8.28 -16.38 8.21
C ASP A 100 -7.36 -15.32 7.53
N ALA A 101 -6.38 -15.58 6.66
CA ALA A 101 -6.12 -16.72 5.82
C ALA A 101 -4.60 -16.87 5.58
N ILE A 102 -4.01 -17.98 6.03
CA ILE A 102 -2.87 -18.61 5.34
C ILE A 102 -3.49 -19.70 4.47
N MET A 103 -4.05 -19.33 3.31
CA MET A 103 -4.35 -20.31 2.26
C MET A 103 -3.08 -20.55 1.47
N ARG A 104 -2.22 -21.41 2.03
CA ARG A 104 -1.20 -22.11 1.25
C ARG A 104 -1.94 -23.12 0.36
N ASN A 105 -1.63 -23.04 -0.92
CA ASN A 105 -2.07 -23.96 -1.97
C ASN A 105 -1.50 -25.36 -1.69
N ILE A 106 -2.16 -26.13 -0.81
CA ILE A 106 -1.86 -27.54 -0.56
C ILE A 106 -2.71 -28.35 -1.54
N ASP A 107 -2.02 -29.09 -2.40
CA ASP A 107 -2.62 -30.01 -3.37
C ASP A 107 -3.28 -31.18 -2.62
N PRO A 108 -4.55 -31.53 -2.91
CA PRO A 108 -5.28 -32.57 -2.18
C PRO A 108 -4.71 -34.00 -2.32
N ASP A 109 -3.75 -34.24 -3.22
CA ASP A 109 -3.14 -35.57 -3.40
C ASP A 109 -2.01 -35.88 -2.39
N ASP A 110 -1.53 -34.90 -1.61
CA ASP A 110 -0.37 -35.05 -0.70
C ASP A 110 -0.71 -35.56 0.72
N LEU A 111 -1.96 -35.97 0.97
CA LEU A 111 -2.45 -36.37 2.31
C LEU A 111 -2.74 -37.87 2.47
N LEU A 112 -2.35 -38.73 1.53
CA LEU A 112 -2.45 -40.19 1.67
C LEU A 112 -1.15 -40.90 1.26
N VAL A 113 -0.16 -40.92 2.17
CA VAL A 113 0.85 -41.99 2.31
C VAL A 113 1.06 -42.29 3.79
#